data_AF-R1CXU5-F1
#
_entry.id   AF-R1CXU5-F1
#
_cell.length_a   1.000
_cell.length_b   1.000
_cell.length_c   1.000
_cell.angle_alpha   90.00
_cell.angle_beta   90.00
_cell.angle_gamma   90.00
#
_symmetry.space_group_name_H-M   'P 1'
#
loop_
_entity.id
_entity.type
_entity.pdbx_description
1 polymer ?
#
loop_
_entity_poly.entity_id
_entity_poly.type
_entity_poly.pdbx_seq_one_letter_code
_entity_poly.pdbx_strand_id
1 'polypeptide(L)'
;MSLFTPMQTHTAACGCSSLRFSPTTWYWAWTISRPYGGALEWRVPPHLRHTRLDARAGVARPPWGGELDLRPFFGVMATAPPVGFGRQQSSIPPRNEFGGNLDCKELVAGSTLYLPVHVAGAMFVVGDGHARQGDGECCGTALETCLAGAFRLSVVKPSLPPSLAALEAMLDWLGELRPAVDRRDAYMLL
;
A
#
# COMPACT_ATOMS: atom_id res chain seq x y z
N MET A 1 -12.57 5.69 0.45
CA MET A 1 -11.69 4.52 0.57
C MET A 1 -12.52 3.25 0.43
N SER A 2 -12.37 2.53 -0.68
CA SER A 2 -13.07 1.26 -0.91
C SER A 2 -12.09 0.10 -0.70
N LEU A 3 -12.46 -0.86 0.13
CA LEU A 3 -11.70 -2.10 0.35
C LEU A 3 -12.34 -3.23 -0.43
N PHE A 4 -11.52 -4.11 -1.00
CA PHE A 4 -12.00 -5.35 -1.58
C PHE A 4 -12.34 -6.37 -0.47
N THR A 5 -13.22 -7.31 -0.80
CA THR A 5 -13.59 -8.43 0.08
C THR A 5 -12.35 -9.20 0.54
N PRO A 6 -12.26 -9.62 1.82
CA PRO A 6 -11.12 -10.38 2.31
C PRO A 6 -10.86 -11.63 1.47
N MET A 7 -9.61 -11.80 1.04
CA MET A 7 -9.10 -13.00 0.39
C MET A 7 -8.61 -13.98 1.45
N GLN A 8 -9.07 -15.23 1.37
CA GLN A 8 -8.62 -16.30 2.23
C GLN A 8 -7.45 -17.05 1.61
N THR A 9 -6.44 -17.35 2.43
CA THR A 9 -5.40 -18.33 2.10
C THR A 9 -5.73 -19.66 2.76
N HIS A 10 -5.41 -20.80 2.12
CA HIS A 10 -5.73 -22.12 2.67
C HIS A 10 -4.76 -22.58 3.78
N THR A 11 -3.83 -21.74 4.24
CA THR A 11 -2.80 -22.12 5.24
C THR A 11 -2.37 -20.95 6.14
N ALA A 12 -1.76 -21.24 7.29
CA ALA A 12 -1.76 -20.38 8.48
C ALA A 12 -0.66 -19.28 8.61
N ALA A 13 -0.02 -18.81 7.53
CA ALA A 13 0.93 -17.68 7.64
C ALA A 13 1.24 -16.97 6.29
N CYS A 14 0.54 -15.93 5.87
CA CYS A 14 0.66 -15.27 4.57
C CYS A 14 1.84 -14.26 4.46
N GLY A 15 2.80 -14.52 3.57
CA GLY A 15 3.67 -13.51 2.96
C GLY A 15 3.20 -13.19 1.53
N CYS A 16 2.97 -11.93 1.19
CA CYS A 16 2.60 -11.55 -0.17
C CYS A 16 3.88 -11.40 -1.02
N SER A 17 4.21 -12.45 -1.79
CA SER A 17 5.53 -12.61 -2.42
C SER A 17 5.67 -11.98 -3.81
N SER A 18 4.60 -11.44 -4.41
CA SER A 18 4.75 -10.57 -5.59
C SER A 18 3.46 -9.83 -5.92
N LEU A 19 3.56 -8.50 -6.05
CA LEU A 19 2.52 -7.64 -6.59
C LEU A 19 2.66 -7.56 -8.11
N ARG A 20 1.60 -7.82 -8.88
CA ARG A 20 1.54 -7.51 -10.32
C ARG A 20 0.34 -6.62 -10.59
N PHE A 21 0.57 -5.36 -10.94
CA PHE A 21 -0.51 -4.45 -11.30
C PHE A 21 -0.77 -4.49 -12.80
N SER A 22 -2.04 -4.43 -13.17
CA SER A 22 -2.41 -4.00 -14.51
C SER A 22 -2.50 -2.48 -14.49
N PRO A 23 -2.00 -1.77 -15.52
CA PRO A 23 -2.15 -0.32 -15.60
C PRO A 23 -3.64 0.05 -15.44
N THR A 24 -3.87 1.11 -14.68
CA THR A 24 -5.17 1.65 -14.28
C THR A 24 -6.20 1.51 -15.40
N THR A 25 -7.23 0.68 -15.20
CA THR A 25 -8.34 0.52 -16.14
C THR A 25 -9.25 1.76 -16.21
N TRP A 26 -8.91 2.81 -15.47
CA TRP A 26 -9.74 3.98 -15.24
C TRP A 26 -9.02 5.26 -15.68
N TYR A 27 -9.80 6.19 -16.24
CA TYR A 27 -9.32 7.38 -16.94
C TYR A 27 -9.36 8.67 -16.10
N TRP A 28 -9.63 8.57 -14.80
CA TRP A 28 -9.66 9.72 -13.90
C TRP A 28 -9.27 9.35 -12.46
N ALA A 29 -8.83 10.36 -11.73
CA ALA A 29 -8.54 10.32 -10.32
C ALA A 29 -9.15 11.54 -9.62
N TRP A 30 -9.27 11.50 -8.30
CA TRP A 30 -9.63 12.65 -7.49
C TRP A 30 -8.60 12.94 -6.40
N THR A 31 -8.59 14.18 -5.94
CA THR A 31 -7.82 14.62 -4.78
C THR A 31 -8.68 15.62 -4.01
N ILE A 32 -8.67 15.54 -2.69
CA ILE A 32 -9.31 16.53 -1.82
C ILE A 32 -8.28 17.18 -0.90
N SER A 33 -8.33 18.50 -0.80
CA SER A 33 -7.72 19.24 0.31
C SER A 33 -8.83 19.91 1.09
N ARG A 34 -8.73 19.98 2.42
CA ARG A 34 -9.70 20.67 3.27
C ARG A 34 -9.04 21.23 4.51
N PRO A 35 -9.58 22.30 5.12
CA PRO A 35 -9.14 22.74 6.43
C PRO A 35 -9.19 21.59 7.44
N TYR A 36 -8.16 21.49 8.27
CA TYR A 36 -7.95 20.43 9.27
C TYR A 36 -7.91 19.02 8.66
N GLY A 37 -7.54 18.91 7.38
CA GLY A 37 -7.29 17.65 6.68
C GLY A 37 -5.82 17.53 6.28
N GLY A 38 -5.25 16.34 6.47
CA GLY A 38 -3.83 16.09 6.21
C GLY A 38 -2.90 16.94 7.08
N ALA A 39 -1.66 17.09 6.63
CA ALA A 39 -0.60 17.86 7.28
C ALA A 39 -0.66 19.38 6.98
N LEU A 40 -1.59 19.82 6.13
CA LEU A 40 -1.71 21.24 5.72
C LEU A 40 -2.58 22.09 6.67
N GLU A 41 -3.13 21.48 7.72
CA GLU A 41 -3.91 22.14 8.79
C GLU A 41 -4.99 23.09 8.24
N TRP A 42 -5.04 24.34 8.71
CA TRP A 42 -6.00 25.37 8.31
C TRP A 42 -5.57 26.16 7.06
N ARG A 43 -4.39 25.88 6.49
CA ARG A 43 -3.74 26.72 5.46
C ARG A 43 -4.30 26.53 4.06
N VAL A 44 -5.25 25.61 3.86
CA VAL A 44 -5.82 25.28 2.55
C VAL A 44 -7.35 25.35 2.55
N PRO A 45 -7.97 26.07 1.60
CA PRO A 45 -9.41 26.02 1.41
C PRO A 45 -9.86 24.64 0.90
N PRO A 46 -11.15 24.29 1.09
CA PRO A 46 -11.69 23.04 0.61
C PRO A 46 -11.68 23.00 -0.93
N HIS A 47 -11.01 22.01 -1.49
CA HIS A 47 -10.98 21.77 -2.93
C HIS A 47 -11.11 20.28 -3.22
N LEU A 48 -12.09 19.92 -4.03
CA LEU A 48 -12.14 18.64 -4.72
C LEU A 48 -11.69 18.85 -6.16
N ARG A 49 -10.72 18.07 -6.62
CA ARG A 49 -10.20 18.14 -7.98
C ARG A 49 -10.32 16.79 -8.65
N HIS A 50 -10.76 16.78 -9.91
CA HIS A 50 -10.68 15.61 -10.78
C HIS A 50 -9.50 15.77 -11.74
N THR A 51 -8.69 14.74 -11.85
CA THR A 51 -7.50 14.68 -12.71
C THR A 51 -7.71 13.61 -13.76
N ARG A 52 -7.49 13.93 -15.04
CA ARG A 52 -7.56 12.93 -16.11
C ARG A 52 -6.32 12.04 -16.09
N LEU A 53 -6.52 10.73 -16.23
CA LEU A 53 -5.45 9.75 -16.35
C LEU A 53 -5.38 9.24 -17.79
N ASP A 54 -4.18 9.19 -18.35
CA ASP A 54 -3.87 8.51 -19.60
C ASP A 54 -2.97 7.31 -19.29
N ALA A 55 -3.59 6.15 -19.08
CA ALA A 55 -2.88 4.92 -18.75
C ALA A 55 -2.00 4.40 -19.89
N ARG A 56 -2.28 4.79 -21.15
CA ARG A 56 -1.45 4.40 -22.30
C ARG A 56 -0.18 5.23 -22.37
N ALA A 57 -0.31 6.53 -22.17
CA ALA A 57 0.84 7.43 -22.11
C ALA A 57 1.58 7.35 -20.76
N GLY A 58 0.95 6.75 -19.73
CA GLY A 58 1.55 6.64 -18.40
C GLY A 58 1.57 7.97 -17.64
N VAL A 59 0.65 8.89 -17.93
CA VAL A 59 0.63 10.24 -17.34
C VAL A 59 -0.74 10.64 -16.79
N ALA A 60 -0.74 11.50 -15.77
CA ALA A 60 -1.89 12.24 -15.26
C ALA A 60 -1.80 13.70 -15.70
N ARG A 61 -2.95 14.28 -16.05
CA ARG A 61 -3.09 15.67 -16.53
C ARG A 61 -3.98 16.45 -15.57
N PRO A 62 -3.41 17.06 -14.52
CA PRO A 62 -4.19 17.78 -13.53
C PRO A 62 -4.75 19.10 -14.10
N PRO A 63 -5.86 19.61 -13.55
CA PRO A 63 -6.55 20.80 -14.08
C PRO A 63 -5.75 22.11 -13.91
N TRP A 64 -4.71 22.12 -13.08
CA TRP A 64 -3.80 23.26 -12.93
C TRP A 64 -2.62 23.25 -13.91
N GLY A 65 -2.58 22.29 -14.84
CA GLY A 65 -1.56 22.18 -15.88
C GLY A 65 -0.37 21.28 -15.51
N GLY A 66 0.41 20.94 -16.54
CA GLY A 66 1.52 19.99 -16.45
C GLY A 66 1.12 18.53 -16.66
N GLU A 67 2.12 17.64 -16.57
CA GLU A 67 1.96 16.19 -16.61
C GLU A 67 2.68 15.58 -15.40
N LEU A 68 2.09 14.52 -14.84
CA LEU A 68 2.68 13.74 -13.75
C LEU A 68 2.75 12.27 -14.17
N ASP A 69 3.91 11.64 -14.05
CA ASP A 69 4.02 10.21 -14.35
C ASP A 69 3.14 9.38 -13.41
N LEU A 70 2.36 8.47 -13.99
CA LEU A 70 1.62 7.47 -13.23
C LEU A 70 2.62 6.50 -12.58
N ARG A 71 2.39 6.23 -11.30
CA ARG A 71 3.13 5.21 -10.55
C ARG A 71 2.15 4.54 -9.60
N PRO A 72 1.26 3.68 -10.13
CA PRO A 72 0.11 3.22 -9.39
C PRO A 72 0.48 2.20 -8.31
N PHE A 73 -0.20 2.28 -7.17
CA PHE A 73 -0.10 1.35 -6.05
C PHE A 73 -1.39 1.36 -5.22
N PHE A 74 -1.48 0.47 -4.23
CA PHE A 74 -2.59 0.45 -3.27
C PHE A 74 -2.14 1.06 -1.94
N GLY A 75 -2.85 2.07 -1.44
CA GLY A 75 -2.60 2.70 -0.14
C GLY A 75 -2.89 1.75 1.03
N VAL A 76 -3.93 0.91 0.90
CA VAL A 76 -4.30 -0.07 1.93
C VAL A 76 -3.94 -1.49 1.55
N MET A 77 -3.15 -2.13 2.40
CA MET A 77 -2.91 -3.58 2.40
C MET A 77 -2.81 -4.07 3.84
N ALA A 78 -3.62 -5.07 4.21
CA ALA A 78 -3.68 -5.56 5.58
C ALA A 78 -4.07 -7.03 5.66
N THR A 79 -3.68 -7.69 6.75
CA THR A 79 -4.25 -8.97 7.21
C THR A 79 -5.20 -8.70 8.37
N ALA A 80 -6.01 -9.70 8.74
CA ALA A 80 -6.88 -9.55 9.89
C ALA A 80 -6.05 -9.42 11.19
N PRO A 81 -6.45 -8.50 12.09
CA PRO A 81 -5.81 -8.30 13.38
C PRO A 81 -6.02 -9.50 14.31
N PRO A 82 -5.31 -9.55 15.47
CA PRO A 82 -5.65 -10.46 16.55
C PRO A 82 -7.13 -10.32 16.96
N VAL A 83 -7.79 -11.44 17.26
CA VAL A 83 -9.23 -11.46 17.62
C VAL A 83 -9.56 -10.52 18.78
N GLY A 84 -8.65 -10.39 19.75
CA GLY A 84 -8.83 -9.53 20.92
C GLY A 84 -8.88 -8.02 20.62
N PHE A 85 -8.45 -7.59 19.42
CA PHE A 85 -8.45 -6.17 19.05
C PHE A 85 -9.84 -5.66 18.66
N GLY A 86 -10.83 -6.55 18.46
CA GLY A 86 -12.17 -6.14 18.04
C GLY A 86 -12.19 -5.52 16.64
N ARG A 87 -13.19 -4.68 16.36
CA ARG A 87 -13.37 -4.08 15.03
C ARG A 87 -12.33 -2.99 14.79
N GLN A 88 -11.50 -3.22 13.78
CA GLN A 88 -10.47 -2.27 13.34
C GLN A 88 -10.93 -1.45 12.13
N GLN A 89 -10.48 -0.19 12.04
CA GLN A 89 -10.63 0.64 10.85
C GLN A 89 -9.29 0.69 10.12
N SER A 90 -9.22 0.10 8.93
CA SER A 90 -8.00 0.04 8.12
C SER A 90 -7.82 1.24 7.17
N SER A 91 -8.81 2.13 7.06
CA SER A 91 -8.87 3.22 6.07
C SER A 91 -8.53 4.61 6.64
N ILE A 92 -8.17 4.68 7.91
CA ILE A 92 -7.67 5.90 8.55
C ILE A 92 -6.30 5.48 9.10
N PRO A 93 -5.27 6.33 9.03
CA PRO A 93 -3.99 6.02 9.66
C PRO A 93 -4.19 5.82 11.18
N PRO A 94 -4.03 4.58 11.67
CA PRO A 94 -2.95 4.30 12.60
C PRO A 94 -1.96 3.29 12.02
N ARG A 95 -0.73 3.31 12.55
CA ARG A 95 0.29 2.28 12.28
C ARG A 95 -0.14 1.01 12.98
N ASN A 96 -0.72 0.07 12.24
CA ASN A 96 -1.23 -1.15 12.84
C ASN A 96 -0.28 -2.31 12.57
N GLU A 97 -0.13 -3.20 13.57
CA GLU A 97 0.72 -4.39 13.52
C GLU A 97 0.38 -5.33 12.35
N PHE A 98 -0.81 -5.21 11.77
CA PHE A 98 -1.35 -6.04 10.70
C PHE A 98 -1.39 -5.34 9.32
N GLY A 99 -0.69 -4.20 9.17
CA GLY A 99 -0.73 -3.35 7.99
C GLY A 99 -1.78 -2.23 8.10
N GLY A 100 -2.63 -2.06 7.10
CA GLY A 100 -3.70 -1.05 7.11
C GLY A 100 -3.47 0.03 6.07
N ASN A 101 -3.70 1.29 6.44
CA ASN A 101 -3.45 2.44 5.56
C ASN A 101 -1.95 2.77 5.56
N LEU A 102 -1.21 2.16 4.63
CA LEU A 102 0.25 2.25 4.57
C LEU A 102 0.71 3.49 3.81
N ASP A 103 0.02 3.84 2.73
CA ASP A 103 0.31 5.00 1.88
C ASP A 103 1.79 5.09 1.47
N CYS A 104 2.40 3.92 1.24
CA CYS A 104 3.80 3.78 0.86
C CYS A 104 3.91 3.62 -0.66
N LYS A 105 4.24 4.73 -1.34
CA LYS A 105 4.34 4.82 -2.81
C LYS A 105 5.39 3.90 -3.43
N GLU A 106 6.26 3.32 -2.62
CA GLU A 106 7.26 2.33 -3.01
C GLU A 106 6.65 0.93 -3.18
N LEU A 107 5.45 0.65 -2.66
CA LEU A 107 4.74 -0.63 -2.81
C LEU A 107 4.10 -0.79 -4.20
N VAL A 108 4.95 -0.75 -5.22
CA VAL A 108 4.55 -0.83 -6.63
C VAL A 108 4.47 -2.27 -7.15
N ALA A 109 4.10 -2.44 -8.42
CA ALA A 109 4.18 -3.75 -9.07
C ALA A 109 5.63 -4.24 -9.05
N GLY A 110 5.83 -5.49 -8.61
CA GLY A 110 7.14 -6.10 -8.37
C GLY A 110 7.54 -6.09 -6.90
N SER A 111 6.96 -5.23 -6.06
CA SER A 111 7.30 -5.18 -4.64
C SER A 111 6.74 -6.39 -3.88
N THR A 112 7.37 -6.67 -2.73
CA THR A 112 7.00 -7.73 -1.79
C THR A 112 6.71 -7.11 -0.44
N LEU A 113 5.58 -7.47 0.18
CA LEU A 113 5.18 -6.99 1.50
C LEU A 113 4.96 -8.20 2.43
N TYR A 114 5.61 -8.18 3.57
CA TYR A 114 5.42 -9.17 4.63
C TYR A 114 4.42 -8.62 5.65
N LEU A 115 3.37 -9.39 5.93
CA LEU A 115 2.36 -9.05 6.93
C LEU A 115 2.23 -10.23 7.90
N PRO A 116 2.03 -9.98 9.20
CA PRO A 116 1.81 -11.06 10.15
C PRO A 116 0.44 -11.70 9.92
N VAL A 117 0.30 -12.94 10.40
CA VAL A 117 -0.97 -13.66 10.37
C VAL A 117 -1.40 -14.03 11.78
N HIS A 118 -2.47 -13.37 12.21
CA HIS A 118 -3.03 -13.56 13.54
C HIS A 118 -4.23 -14.51 13.54
N VAL A 119 -4.83 -14.76 12.37
CA VAL A 119 -6.01 -15.63 12.21
C VAL A 119 -5.84 -16.58 11.03
N ALA A 120 -6.53 -17.72 11.09
CA ALA A 120 -6.51 -18.70 10.01
C ALA A 120 -6.91 -18.06 8.67
N GLY A 121 -6.11 -18.36 7.65
CA GLY A 121 -6.31 -17.85 6.29
C GLY A 121 -5.92 -16.39 6.07
N ALA A 122 -5.36 -15.71 7.06
CA ALA A 122 -4.86 -14.33 7.03
C ALA A 122 -5.93 -13.25 6.81
N MET A 123 -6.98 -13.53 6.03
CA MET A 123 -8.05 -12.60 5.66
C MET A 123 -7.47 -11.31 5.04
N PHE A 124 -6.61 -11.47 4.03
CA PHE A 124 -5.92 -10.36 3.38
C PHE A 124 -6.93 -9.43 2.70
N VAL A 125 -6.81 -8.12 2.96
CA VAL A 125 -7.59 -7.07 2.32
C VAL A 125 -6.65 -6.08 1.64
N VAL A 126 -7.12 -5.54 0.52
CA VAL A 126 -6.43 -4.50 -0.24
C VAL A 126 -7.44 -3.49 -0.73
N GLY A 127 -7.01 -2.26 -0.96
CA GLY A 127 -7.86 -1.22 -1.49
C GLY A 127 -7.11 0.09 -1.62
N ASP A 128 -7.87 1.15 -1.89
CA ASP A 128 -7.34 2.50 -2.02
C ASP A 128 -6.31 2.66 -3.13
N GLY A 129 -6.79 2.58 -4.37
CA GLY A 129 -5.92 2.72 -5.54
C GLY A 129 -5.42 4.15 -5.67
N HIS A 130 -4.12 4.33 -5.75
CA HIS A 130 -3.49 5.62 -6.02
C HIS A 130 -2.87 5.58 -7.41
N ALA A 131 -3.17 6.57 -8.25
CA ALA A 131 -2.49 6.72 -9.55
C ALA A 131 -1.08 7.31 -9.38
N ARG A 132 -0.91 8.16 -8.35
CA ARG A 132 0.34 8.79 -7.93
C ARG A 132 0.16 9.40 -6.55
N GLN A 133 1.19 9.29 -5.70
CA GLN A 133 1.25 9.95 -4.39
C GLN A 133 2.62 10.63 -4.20
N GLY A 134 2.64 11.74 -3.48
CA GLY A 134 3.86 12.35 -2.94
C GLY A 134 4.25 11.75 -1.59
N ASP A 135 5.46 12.05 -1.12
CA ASP A 135 5.88 11.65 0.24
C ASP A 135 5.04 12.36 1.29
N GLY A 136 4.62 11.61 2.31
CA GLY A 136 3.86 12.10 3.46
C GLY A 136 2.39 12.41 3.18
N GLU A 137 1.92 12.26 1.93
CA GLU A 137 0.51 12.46 1.56
C GLU A 137 -0.07 13.76 2.15
N CYS A 138 0.69 14.87 2.07
CA CYS A 138 0.46 16.02 2.95
C CYS A 138 -0.95 16.64 2.87
N CYS A 139 -1.63 16.59 1.73
CA CYS A 139 -2.99 17.10 1.60
C CYS A 139 -4.08 16.12 2.08
N GLY A 140 -3.68 14.92 2.49
CA GLY A 140 -4.52 13.85 3.03
C GLY A 140 -5.14 12.91 2.00
N THR A 141 -4.82 13.08 0.71
CA THR A 141 -5.19 12.16 -0.38
C THR A 141 -4.12 12.14 -1.46
N ALA A 142 -4.09 11.07 -2.24
CA ALA A 142 -3.30 10.91 -3.45
C ALA A 142 -4.05 11.41 -4.70
N LEU A 143 -3.58 11.01 -5.89
CA LEU A 143 -4.46 10.88 -7.06
C LEU A 143 -5.30 9.59 -6.90
N GLU A 144 -6.35 9.67 -6.09
CA GLU A 144 -7.23 8.56 -5.75
C GLU A 144 -7.98 8.04 -6.98
N THR A 145 -7.91 6.74 -7.24
CA THR A 145 -8.50 6.12 -8.42
C THR A 145 -8.92 4.69 -8.13
N CYS A 146 -9.76 4.13 -9.00
CA CYS A 146 -9.99 2.71 -8.99
C CYS A 146 -8.74 2.00 -9.54
N LEU A 147 -8.31 0.93 -8.90
CA LEU A 147 -7.15 0.16 -9.32
C LEU A 147 -7.47 -1.35 -9.26
N ALA A 148 -7.02 -2.08 -10.26
CA ALA A 148 -7.09 -3.53 -10.31
C ALA A 148 -5.67 -4.10 -10.29
N GLY A 149 -5.44 -5.08 -9.42
CA GLY A 149 -4.15 -5.71 -9.23
C GLY A 149 -4.28 -7.22 -9.07
N ALA A 150 -3.25 -7.93 -9.50
CA ALA A 150 -3.06 -9.35 -9.21
C ALA A 150 -2.02 -9.50 -8.09
N PHE A 151 -2.36 -10.31 -7.09
CA PHE A 151 -1.55 -10.53 -5.90
C PHE A 151 -1.15 -12.00 -5.83
N ARG A 152 0.13 -12.27 -5.58
CA ARG A 152 0.56 -13.60 -5.17
C ARG A 152 0.68 -13.64 -3.65
N LEU A 153 -0.18 -14.42 -3.02
CA LEU A 153 -0.13 -14.71 -1.60
C LEU A 153 0.59 -16.06 -1.42
N SER A 154 1.72 -16.04 -0.73
CA SER A 154 2.48 -17.22 -0.32
C SER A 154 2.43 -17.35 1.19
N VAL A 155 2.85 -18.49 1.74
CA VAL A 155 2.94 -18.64 3.18
C VAL A 155 4.37 -18.85 3.63
N VAL A 156 4.85 -18.00 4.54
CA VAL A 156 6.20 -18.09 5.12
C VAL A 156 6.08 -18.61 6.54
N LYS A 157 6.46 -19.87 6.74
CA LYS A 157 6.51 -20.48 8.08
C LYS A 157 7.89 -20.20 8.68
N PRO A 158 7.98 -19.56 9.85
CA PRO A 158 9.25 -19.42 10.52
C PRO A 158 9.72 -20.81 10.99
N SER A 159 10.98 -21.18 10.74
CA SER A 159 11.63 -22.28 11.46
C SER A 159 12.17 -21.84 12.84
N LEU A 160 12.07 -20.55 13.20
CA LEU A 160 12.44 -19.93 14.48
C LEU A 160 11.50 -18.74 14.78
N PRO A 161 11.21 -18.40 16.05
CA PRO A 161 10.20 -17.38 16.39
C PRO A 161 10.53 -15.98 15.84
N PRO A 162 9.51 -15.18 15.45
CA PRO A 162 9.69 -13.89 14.78
C PRO A 162 9.85 -12.77 15.82
N SER A 163 11.07 -12.29 16.04
CA SER A 163 11.29 -10.93 16.58
C SER A 163 12.73 -10.41 16.49
N LEU A 164 13.75 -11.26 16.28
CA LEU A 164 15.12 -10.79 15.99
C LEU A 164 15.84 -11.66 14.95
N ALA A 165 15.75 -12.98 15.07
CA ALA A 165 16.44 -13.88 14.12
C ALA A 165 15.93 -13.77 12.68
N ALA A 166 14.65 -13.43 12.47
CA ALA A 166 14.11 -13.20 11.13
C ALA A 166 14.57 -11.86 10.53
N LEU A 167 14.74 -10.84 11.38
CA LEU A 167 15.31 -9.55 11.00
C LEU A 167 16.80 -9.71 10.69
N GLU A 168 17.54 -10.41 11.54
CA GLU A 168 18.96 -10.71 11.36
C GLU A 168 19.21 -11.59 10.13
N ALA A 169 18.44 -12.67 9.93
CA ALA A 169 18.57 -13.52 8.74
C ALA A 169 18.18 -12.78 7.44
N MET A 170 17.26 -11.83 7.50
CA MET A 170 16.95 -10.96 6.36
C MET A 170 18.06 -9.94 6.11
N LEU A 171 18.62 -9.32 7.16
CA LEU A 171 19.75 -8.40 7.05
C LEU A 171 21.03 -9.11 6.57
N ASP A 172 21.27 -10.35 6.99
CA ASP A 172 22.36 -11.21 6.52
C ASP A 172 22.12 -11.66 5.08
N TRP A 173 20.90 -12.09 4.71
CA TRP A 173 20.54 -12.39 3.32
C TRP A 173 20.68 -11.18 2.39
N LEU A 174 20.32 -9.98 2.87
CA LEU A 174 20.56 -8.71 2.17
C LEU A 174 22.06 -8.37 2.08
N GLY A 175 22.84 -8.69 3.11
CA GLY A 175 24.29 -8.49 3.16
C GLY A 175 25.08 -9.42 2.22
N GLU A 176 24.62 -10.65 2.04
CA GLU A 176 25.23 -11.63 1.14
C GLU A 176 24.90 -11.39 -0.35
N LEU A 177 23.83 -10.64 -0.67
CA LEU A 177 23.34 -10.47 -2.05
C LEU A 177 23.89 -9.28 -2.85
N ARG A 178 24.53 -8.24 -2.26
CA ARG A 178 25.50 -7.26 -2.86
C ARG A 178 25.48 -5.85 -2.22
N PRO A 179 26.58 -5.05 -2.32
CA PRO A 179 26.75 -3.70 -1.73
C PRO A 179 25.93 -2.54 -2.36
N ALA A 180 24.90 -2.84 -3.17
CA ALA A 180 24.15 -1.82 -3.92
C ALA A 180 22.68 -2.21 -4.00
N VAL A 181 21.92 -1.91 -2.95
CA VAL A 181 20.46 -2.10 -2.92
C VAL A 181 19.79 -0.93 -3.69
N ASP A 182 19.00 -1.27 -4.71
CA ASP A 182 18.10 -0.34 -5.42
C ASP A 182 16.84 -0.11 -4.57
N ARG A 183 16.33 1.12 -4.53
CA ARG A 183 15.24 1.62 -3.67
C ARG A 183 13.85 1.05 -4.00
N ARG A 184 13.77 -0.09 -4.69
CA ARG A 184 12.52 -0.69 -5.22
C ARG A 184 11.92 -1.76 -4.31
N ASP A 185 12.66 -2.18 -3.29
CA ASP A 185 12.20 -3.15 -2.30
C ASP A 185 11.73 -2.41 -1.05
N ALA A 186 10.43 -2.19 -0.95
CA ALA A 186 9.80 -1.63 0.23
C ALA A 186 9.68 -2.72 1.31
N TYR A 187 10.63 -2.75 2.23
CA TYR A 187 10.54 -3.58 3.43
C TYR A 187 9.88 -2.77 4.53
N MET A 188 8.62 -3.09 4.86
CA MET A 188 8.03 -2.69 6.14
C MET A 188 8.03 -3.93 7.04
N LEU A 189 9.11 -4.10 7.80
CA LEU A 189 9.09 -4.99 8.96
C LEU A 189 8.58 -4.17 10.14
N LEU A 190 7.57 -4.70 10.81
CA LEU A 190 7.27 -4.37 12.19
C LEU A 190 7.91 -5.44 13.07
#